data_AF-A0A496A4I3-F1
#
_entry.id   AF-A0A496A4I3-F1
#
_cell.length_a   1.000
_cell.length_b   1.000
_cell.length_c   1.000
_cell.angle_alpha   90.00
_cell.angle_beta   90.00
_cell.angle_gamma   90.00
#
_symmetry.space_group_name_H-M   'P 1'
#
loop_
_entity.id
_entity.type
_entity.pdbx_description
1 polymer ?
#
loop_
_entity_poly.entity_id
_entity_poly.type
_entity_poly.pdbx_seq_one_letter_code
_entity_poly.pdbx_strand_id
1 'polypeptide(L)'
;MDRSNAALTSRVTVARRRKWLSLLLDTDNEKVAAAYQKYDQLHKTNVEAANKGNAATMPKSGAIGPVKPITTEELSAMSNTEIAAYLEGYTEKDIGMPVLEGRGLANTLTECVAANPQRFTDNLLPFQDVRNLYQYSLLQGCLDAWRNKKNFNWAALLKFIHQILLSKQFWTEQYNDGFNYRNWVFSTTADLITEGTKEDTHAFDTQLLPLAEEVLLILVDKAQQSVSTLNNLLNDVLNSDRGRVFSAMVDYALRFARTNASEYTDCRWSYAIRADFTKRLDRSVEPSLEFSYTIGFHLPYLMYLDKEWVHLNINRIFPQHDEDHWQVAFSGYLLHPGVREEFHSLLKAHGHYQKALSTHFDDTAVLDGLVRHICTGWIEDSETLDDKTSLIYQLIHNGNPNLLAGMVYFFSRRADNLSDKVKVKVMPAWRALFEVLSQHSEKVEYQRVLSPLSQWIGLIDEIDDEVLAWIKVSINYLDKVPGYAFTLSKVIEALQKHILITPEKVGEIYSAIPESELWSIEQTQKNEVEETVRILYEKGCNATAEAICERFAKAGALFLRSVREEYKKP
;
A
#
# COMPACT_ATOMS: atom_id res chain seq x y z
N MET A 1 14.99 24.04 8.95
CA MET A 1 13.83 24.20 8.04
C MET A 1 14.01 25.48 7.25
N ASP A 2 14.24 25.32 5.96
CA ASP A 2 14.98 26.25 5.10
C ASP A 2 14.24 27.51 4.66
N ARG A 3 15.02 28.60 4.52
CA ARG A 3 14.61 29.86 3.87
C ARG A 3 14.15 29.68 2.41
N SER A 4 14.55 28.60 1.74
CA SER A 4 14.11 28.26 0.38
C SER A 4 12.65 27.78 0.33
N ASN A 5 12.21 27.02 1.33
CA ASN A 5 10.86 26.48 1.39
C ASN A 5 9.85 27.60 1.68
N ALA A 6 10.15 28.50 2.62
CA ALA A 6 9.32 29.67 2.93
C ALA A 6 9.16 30.64 1.74
N ALA A 7 10.19 30.80 0.92
CA ALA A 7 10.14 31.66 -0.27
C ALA A 7 9.24 31.06 -1.37
N LEU A 8 9.32 29.74 -1.60
CA LEU A 8 8.47 29.03 -2.57
C LEU A 8 6.99 29.06 -2.17
N THR A 9 6.70 28.82 -0.87
CA THR A 9 5.32 28.88 -0.33
C THR A 9 4.72 30.28 -0.48
N SER A 10 5.53 31.35 -0.38
CA SER A 10 5.04 32.73 -0.56
C SER A 10 4.65 33.05 -2.01
N ARG A 11 5.42 32.56 -3.00
CA ARG A 11 5.18 32.86 -4.44
C ARG A 11 3.94 32.17 -4.97
N VAL A 12 3.75 30.90 -4.63
CA VAL A 12 2.55 30.12 -5.00
C VAL A 12 1.30 30.76 -4.39
N THR A 13 1.38 31.20 -3.13
CA THR A 13 0.27 31.86 -2.43
C THR A 13 -0.09 33.20 -3.08
N VAL A 14 0.91 34.02 -3.46
CA VAL A 14 0.69 35.29 -4.17
C VAL A 14 0.05 35.09 -5.53
N ALA A 15 0.53 34.13 -6.33
CA ALA A 15 -0.04 33.82 -7.65
C ALA A 15 -1.49 33.31 -7.55
N ARG A 16 -1.77 32.44 -6.57
CA ARG A 16 -3.12 31.90 -6.36
C ARG A 16 -4.08 33.00 -5.92
N ARG A 17 -3.71 33.83 -4.93
CA ARG A 17 -4.55 34.96 -4.46
C ARG A 17 -4.81 35.97 -5.58
N ARG A 18 -3.81 36.29 -6.41
CA ARG A 18 -3.99 37.13 -7.60
C ARG A 18 -5.03 36.55 -8.56
N LYS A 19 -4.94 35.24 -8.86
CA LYS A 19 -5.88 34.56 -9.77
C LYS A 19 -7.32 34.49 -9.21
N TRP A 20 -7.48 34.26 -7.91
CA TRP A 20 -8.81 34.29 -7.28
C TRP A 20 -9.41 35.70 -7.30
N LEU A 21 -8.60 36.72 -7.01
CA LEU A 21 -9.06 38.12 -7.02
C LEU A 21 -9.38 38.61 -8.44
N SER A 22 -8.68 38.14 -9.48
CA SER A 22 -9.01 38.51 -10.87
C SER A 22 -10.39 38.04 -11.31
N LEU A 23 -10.86 36.90 -10.78
CA LEU A 23 -12.20 36.38 -11.06
C LEU A 23 -13.32 37.19 -10.39
N LEU A 24 -12.96 38.09 -9.47
CA LEU A 24 -13.89 38.93 -8.73
C LEU A 24 -13.79 40.41 -9.14
N LEU A 25 -12.99 40.76 -10.14
CA LEU A 25 -12.83 42.16 -10.58
C LEU A 25 -14.11 42.74 -11.17
N ASP A 26 -14.94 41.91 -11.80
CA ASP A 26 -16.22 42.31 -12.40
C ASP A 26 -17.31 42.65 -11.36
N THR A 27 -16.98 42.56 -10.06
CA THR A 27 -17.90 42.92 -8.95
C THR A 27 -17.86 44.41 -8.58
N ASP A 28 -17.00 45.21 -9.23
CA ASP A 28 -16.77 46.65 -8.98
C ASP A 28 -16.47 47.00 -7.50
N ASN A 29 -16.02 46.02 -6.72
CA ASN A 29 -15.70 46.22 -5.31
C ASN A 29 -14.30 46.83 -5.17
N GLU A 30 -14.23 48.07 -4.68
CA GLU A 30 -12.96 48.81 -4.51
C GLU A 30 -11.92 48.05 -3.66
N LYS A 31 -12.34 47.27 -2.65
CA LYS A 31 -11.42 46.48 -1.83
C LYS A 31 -10.82 45.32 -2.61
N VAL A 32 -11.59 44.72 -3.53
CA VAL A 32 -11.12 43.64 -4.41
C VAL A 32 -10.12 44.19 -5.43
N ALA A 33 -10.43 45.33 -6.04
CA ALA A 33 -9.54 46.00 -7.00
C ALA A 33 -8.19 46.39 -6.36
N ALA A 34 -8.22 46.99 -5.15
CA ALA A 34 -7.02 47.34 -4.41
C ALA A 34 -6.20 46.11 -3.99
N ALA A 35 -6.86 45.05 -3.53
CA ALA A 35 -6.20 43.80 -3.18
C ALA A 35 -5.56 43.13 -4.41
N TYR A 36 -6.26 43.13 -5.54
CA TYR A 36 -5.74 42.59 -6.80
C TYR A 36 -4.48 43.34 -7.24
N GLN A 37 -4.49 44.68 -7.26
CA GLN A 37 -3.31 45.48 -7.63
C GLN A 37 -2.12 45.19 -6.72
N LYS A 38 -2.34 45.08 -5.39
CA LYS A 38 -1.30 44.73 -4.43
C LYS A 38 -0.65 43.37 -4.78
N TYR A 39 -1.45 42.35 -5.05
CA TYR A 39 -0.92 41.02 -5.37
C TYR A 39 -0.37 40.91 -6.80
N ASP A 40 -0.87 41.71 -7.75
CA ASP A 40 -0.31 41.83 -9.10
C ASP A 40 1.08 42.45 -9.08
N GLN A 41 1.30 43.48 -8.25
CA GLN A 41 2.60 44.12 -8.11
C GLN A 41 3.61 43.20 -7.39
N LEU A 42 3.18 42.52 -6.31
CA LEU A 42 4.00 41.50 -5.66
C LEU A 42 4.36 40.35 -6.61
N HIS A 43 3.43 39.94 -7.48
CA HIS A 43 3.70 38.93 -8.50
C HIS A 43 4.75 39.43 -9.51
N LYS A 44 4.63 40.66 -10.02
CA LYS A 44 5.63 41.25 -10.94
C LYS A 44 7.01 41.34 -10.30
N THR A 45 7.12 41.84 -9.07
CA THR A 45 8.39 41.91 -8.34
C THR A 45 8.98 40.51 -8.10
N ASN A 46 8.15 39.51 -7.80
CA ASN A 46 8.59 38.12 -7.66
C ASN A 46 9.12 37.53 -8.98
N VAL A 47 8.48 37.84 -10.11
CA VAL A 47 8.93 37.43 -11.45
C VAL A 47 10.24 38.12 -11.81
N GLU A 48 10.39 39.42 -11.55
CA GLU A 48 11.63 40.15 -11.78
C GLU A 48 12.78 39.66 -10.89
N ALA A 49 12.50 39.35 -9.62
CA ALA A 49 13.49 38.76 -8.70
C ALA A 49 13.87 37.33 -9.10
N ALA A 50 12.94 36.54 -9.63
CA ALA A 50 13.24 35.23 -10.20
C ALA A 50 14.11 35.35 -11.47
N ASN A 51 13.89 36.38 -12.28
CA ASN A 51 14.67 36.62 -13.50
C ASN A 51 16.08 37.18 -13.22
N LYS A 52 16.32 37.81 -12.05
CA LYS A 52 17.65 38.26 -11.61
C LYS A 52 18.51 37.15 -10.98
N GLY A 53 17.91 36.02 -10.59
CA GLY A 53 18.64 34.81 -10.16
C GLY A 53 18.90 33.88 -11.33
N ASN A 54 20.04 34.05 -12.02
CA ASN A 54 20.61 33.12 -13.01
C ASN A 54 19.65 32.59 -14.10
N ALA A 55 18.89 33.48 -14.73
CA ALA A 55 18.15 33.15 -15.96
C ALA A 55 19.02 33.17 -17.24
N ALA A 56 20.30 33.55 -17.15
CA ALA A 56 21.23 33.58 -18.29
C ALA A 56 21.84 32.21 -18.63
N THR A 57 21.63 31.18 -17.79
CA THR A 57 22.13 29.81 -18.02
C THR A 57 21.03 28.74 -18.01
N MET A 58 19.75 29.10 -17.82
CA MET A 58 18.65 28.15 -17.97
C MET A 58 18.07 28.21 -19.40
N PRO A 59 18.15 27.13 -20.19
CA PRO A 59 17.45 27.03 -21.45
C PRO A 59 15.94 27.15 -21.24
N LYS A 60 15.29 27.93 -22.09
CA LYS A 60 13.84 28.02 -22.20
C LYS A 60 13.26 26.64 -22.49
N SER A 61 12.47 26.10 -21.55
CA SER A 61 11.46 25.05 -21.78
C SER A 61 11.87 23.89 -22.72
N GLY A 62 13.05 23.33 -22.50
CA GLY A 62 13.39 21.97 -22.89
C GLY A 62 13.84 21.26 -21.63
N ALA A 63 13.31 20.05 -21.36
CA ALA A 63 13.85 19.25 -20.26
C ALA A 63 15.35 19.04 -20.52
N ILE A 64 16.22 19.60 -19.69
CA ILE A 64 17.64 19.27 -19.72
C ILE A 64 17.75 17.87 -19.13
N GLY A 65 17.66 16.86 -20.00
CA GLY A 65 17.99 15.49 -19.67
C GLY A 65 19.51 15.28 -19.61
N PRO A 66 19.98 14.19 -18.98
CA PRO A 66 21.40 13.86 -18.99
C PRO A 66 21.89 13.70 -20.43
N VAL A 67 23.08 14.25 -20.74
CA VAL A 67 23.63 14.24 -22.10
C VAL A 67 24.08 12.82 -22.44
N LYS A 68 23.55 12.24 -23.53
CA LYS A 68 24.06 10.97 -24.09
C LYS A 68 25.24 11.29 -25.02
N PRO A 69 26.50 11.02 -24.62
CA PRO A 69 27.67 11.41 -25.41
C PRO A 69 27.95 10.49 -26.60
N ILE A 70 27.30 9.32 -26.63
CA ILE A 70 27.47 8.25 -27.60
C ILE A 70 26.11 7.54 -27.78
N THR A 71 25.82 7.07 -28.99
CA THR A 71 24.59 6.32 -29.24
C THR A 71 24.69 4.88 -28.74
N THR A 72 23.55 4.20 -28.62
CA THR A 72 23.50 2.77 -28.30
C THR A 72 24.19 1.92 -29.35
N GLU A 73 24.09 2.30 -30.63
CA GLU A 73 24.69 1.56 -31.75
C GLU A 73 26.21 1.69 -31.72
N GLU A 74 26.72 2.91 -31.50
CA GLU A 74 28.15 3.21 -31.42
C GLU A 74 28.79 2.49 -30.22
N LEU A 75 28.17 2.59 -29.04
CA LEU A 75 28.67 1.91 -27.84
C LEU A 75 28.61 0.38 -27.98
N SER A 76 27.56 -0.15 -28.63
CA SER A 76 27.41 -1.59 -28.87
C SER A 76 28.44 -2.15 -29.85
N ALA A 77 29.01 -1.32 -30.73
CA ALA A 77 30.04 -1.72 -31.68
C ALA A 77 31.44 -1.87 -31.04
N MET A 78 31.68 -1.21 -29.90
CA MET A 78 32.93 -1.31 -29.14
C MET A 78 32.98 -2.63 -28.38
N SER A 79 34.17 -3.19 -28.14
CA SER A 79 34.42 -4.33 -27.23
C SER A 79 34.29 -3.93 -25.76
N ASN A 80 34.14 -4.89 -24.83
CA ASN A 80 33.99 -4.55 -23.40
C ASN A 80 35.20 -3.78 -22.85
N THR A 81 36.42 -4.08 -23.34
CA THR A 81 37.64 -3.35 -22.98
C THR A 81 37.61 -1.90 -23.48
N GLU A 82 37.17 -1.68 -24.71
CA GLU A 82 37.04 -0.34 -25.28
C GLU A 82 35.95 0.47 -24.58
N ILE A 83 34.81 -0.16 -24.24
CA ILE A 83 33.75 0.47 -23.45
C ILE A 83 34.30 0.88 -22.09
N ALA A 84 34.94 -0.03 -21.34
CA ALA A 84 35.50 0.29 -20.02
C ALA A 84 36.50 1.46 -20.08
N ALA A 85 37.39 1.47 -21.08
CA ALA A 85 38.31 2.58 -21.30
C ALA A 85 37.59 3.90 -21.62
N TYR A 86 36.49 3.85 -22.39
CA TYR A 86 35.67 5.02 -22.69
C TYR A 86 34.96 5.57 -21.45
N LEU A 87 34.41 4.69 -20.60
CA LEU A 87 33.73 5.06 -19.35
C LEU A 87 34.65 5.80 -18.37
N GLU A 88 35.89 5.32 -18.23
CA GLU A 88 36.91 5.94 -17.36
C GLU A 88 37.52 7.20 -17.97
N GLY A 89 37.68 7.26 -19.29
CA GLY A 89 38.16 8.45 -19.99
C GLY A 89 37.11 9.56 -20.13
N TYR A 90 35.83 9.25 -19.92
CA TYR A 90 34.75 10.21 -20.13
C TYR A 90 34.65 11.24 -19.01
N THR A 91 34.87 12.50 -19.39
CA THR A 91 34.58 13.69 -18.58
C THR A 91 33.44 14.45 -19.27
N GLU A 92 32.33 14.65 -18.57
CA GLU A 92 31.23 15.44 -19.11
C GLU A 92 31.61 16.92 -19.12
N LYS A 93 31.15 17.66 -20.14
CA LYS A 93 31.33 19.12 -20.13
C LYS A 93 30.49 19.70 -18.99
N ASP A 94 31.04 20.65 -18.25
CA ASP A 94 30.32 21.29 -17.15
C ASP A 94 29.02 21.92 -17.66
N ILE A 95 27.89 21.32 -17.27
CA ILE A 95 26.53 21.77 -17.57
C ILE A 95 25.89 22.51 -16.38
N GLY A 96 26.66 22.81 -15.32
CA GLY A 96 26.17 23.45 -14.10
C GLY A 96 25.28 22.54 -13.25
N MET A 97 25.23 21.24 -13.55
CA MET A 97 24.46 20.23 -12.81
C MET A 97 25.32 18.99 -12.49
N PRO A 98 26.21 19.07 -11.48
CA PRO A 98 27.10 17.95 -11.11
C PRO A 98 26.36 16.63 -10.81
N VAL A 99 25.12 16.71 -10.35
CA VAL A 99 24.27 15.54 -10.04
C VAL A 99 23.89 14.70 -11.27
N LEU A 100 23.97 15.27 -12.48
CA LEU A 100 23.67 14.57 -13.74
C LEU A 100 24.93 14.02 -14.43
N GLU A 101 26.12 14.29 -13.88
CA GLU A 101 27.38 13.93 -14.52
C GLU A 101 27.50 12.41 -14.75
N GLY A 102 27.82 12.02 -15.98
CA GLY A 102 28.00 10.63 -16.41
C GLY A 102 26.69 9.83 -16.56
N ARG A 103 25.54 10.35 -16.10
CA ARG A 103 24.26 9.61 -16.10
C ARG A 103 23.73 9.29 -17.49
N GLY A 104 24.00 10.15 -18.47
CA GLY A 104 23.54 9.90 -19.84
C GLY A 104 24.30 8.75 -20.48
N LEU A 105 25.61 8.70 -20.26
CA LEU A 105 26.45 7.56 -20.65
C LEU A 105 26.06 6.28 -19.90
N ALA A 106 25.79 6.38 -18.60
CA ALA A 106 25.33 5.28 -17.76
C ALA A 106 23.98 4.69 -18.25
N ASN A 107 23.05 5.56 -18.67
CA ASN A 107 21.80 5.14 -19.29
C ASN A 107 22.03 4.43 -20.63
N THR A 108 22.89 4.97 -21.51
CA THR A 108 23.26 4.30 -22.77
C THR A 108 23.87 2.91 -22.50
N LEU A 109 24.75 2.78 -21.51
CA LEU A 109 25.31 1.49 -21.11
C LEU A 109 24.22 0.52 -20.65
N THR A 110 23.29 0.97 -19.81
CA THR A 110 22.15 0.17 -19.32
C THR A 110 21.32 -0.35 -20.50
N GLU A 111 20.98 0.52 -21.45
CA GLU A 111 20.23 0.19 -22.66
C GLU A 111 20.98 -0.85 -23.52
N CYS A 112 22.28 -0.68 -23.73
CA CYS A 112 23.11 -1.63 -24.48
C CYS A 112 23.17 -3.01 -23.81
N VAL A 113 23.38 -3.06 -22.50
CA VAL A 113 23.43 -4.32 -21.73
C VAL A 113 22.06 -5.00 -21.75
N ALA A 114 20.97 -4.26 -21.53
CA ALA A 114 19.61 -4.80 -21.60
C ALA A 114 19.27 -5.34 -23.00
N ALA A 115 19.79 -4.71 -24.06
CA ALA A 115 19.60 -5.14 -25.44
C ALA A 115 20.30 -6.48 -25.73
N ASN A 116 21.58 -6.62 -25.33
CA ASN A 116 22.39 -7.81 -25.62
C ASN A 116 23.23 -8.25 -24.41
N PRO A 117 22.61 -8.81 -23.36
CA PRO A 117 23.27 -9.05 -22.07
C PRO A 117 24.39 -10.11 -22.16
N GLN A 118 24.21 -11.14 -22.99
CA GLN A 118 25.19 -12.23 -23.15
C GLN A 118 26.56 -11.67 -23.55
N ARG A 119 26.61 -10.78 -24.56
CA ARG A 119 27.83 -10.13 -25.05
C ARG A 119 28.61 -9.39 -23.96
N PHE A 120 27.93 -8.81 -22.97
CA PHE A 120 28.59 -8.19 -21.83
C PHE A 120 29.06 -9.24 -20.83
N THR A 121 28.21 -10.22 -20.50
CA THR A 121 28.54 -11.28 -19.53
C THR A 121 29.59 -12.28 -20.00
N ASP A 122 29.91 -12.32 -21.31
CA ASP A 122 31.01 -13.13 -21.85
C ASP A 122 32.38 -12.69 -21.33
N ASN A 123 32.55 -11.40 -21.01
CA ASN A 123 33.77 -10.88 -20.41
C ASN A 123 33.49 -9.62 -19.57
N LEU A 124 33.21 -9.81 -18.29
CA LEU A 124 32.96 -8.69 -17.35
C LEU A 124 34.23 -8.10 -16.73
N LEU A 125 35.39 -8.76 -16.90
CA LEU A 125 36.65 -8.36 -16.26
C LEU A 125 37.03 -6.88 -16.52
N PRO A 126 36.84 -6.31 -17.73
CA PRO A 126 37.17 -4.90 -17.96
C PRO A 126 36.39 -3.91 -17.09
N PHE A 127 35.21 -4.30 -16.58
CA PHE A 127 34.35 -3.44 -15.77
C PHE A 127 34.64 -3.56 -14.27
N GLN A 128 35.66 -4.32 -13.84
CA GLN A 128 35.91 -4.59 -12.43
C GLN A 128 36.27 -3.33 -11.64
N ASP A 129 37.00 -2.40 -12.24
CA ASP A 129 37.54 -1.21 -11.56
C ASP A 129 36.92 0.11 -12.05
N VAL A 130 35.89 0.04 -12.90
CA VAL A 130 35.19 1.25 -13.36
C VAL A 130 34.39 1.88 -12.21
N ARG A 131 34.11 3.18 -12.32
CA ARG A 131 33.27 3.91 -11.33
C ARG A 131 31.98 3.16 -10.98
N ASN A 132 31.57 3.20 -9.70
CA ASN A 132 30.39 2.51 -9.18
C ASN A 132 29.10 2.84 -9.96
N LEU A 133 28.97 4.06 -10.51
CA LEU A 133 27.88 4.46 -11.39
C LEU A 133 27.71 3.49 -12.58
N TYR A 134 28.82 3.12 -13.23
CA TYR A 134 28.77 2.25 -14.40
C TYR A 134 28.68 0.77 -14.04
N GLN A 135 29.26 0.37 -12.91
CA GLN A 135 29.01 -0.97 -12.36
C GLN A 135 27.52 -1.17 -12.08
N TYR A 136 26.89 -0.21 -11.39
CA TYR A 136 25.44 -0.20 -11.18
C TYR A 136 24.67 -0.28 -12.51
N SER A 137 25.00 0.56 -13.49
CA SER A 137 24.31 0.55 -14.79
C SER A 137 24.45 -0.77 -15.55
N LEU A 138 25.60 -1.43 -15.46
CA LEU A 138 25.79 -2.76 -16.01
C LEU A 138 24.87 -3.78 -15.34
N LEU A 139 24.82 -3.79 -14.00
CA LEU A 139 23.93 -4.68 -13.24
C LEU A 139 22.46 -4.40 -13.52
N GLN A 140 22.08 -3.11 -13.63
CA GLN A 140 20.71 -2.70 -13.95
C GLN A 140 20.30 -3.17 -15.34
N GLY A 141 21.20 -3.08 -16.33
CA GLY A 141 20.94 -3.60 -17.67
C GLY A 141 20.75 -5.14 -17.68
N CYS A 142 21.52 -5.87 -16.88
CA CYS A 142 21.32 -7.31 -16.69
C CYS A 142 19.97 -7.62 -16.01
N LEU A 143 19.58 -6.83 -15.01
CA LEU A 143 18.29 -6.97 -14.32
C LEU A 143 17.12 -6.74 -15.27
N ASP A 144 17.18 -5.67 -16.06
CA ASP A 144 16.16 -5.34 -17.07
C ASP A 144 16.09 -6.42 -18.15
N ALA A 145 17.24 -6.93 -18.62
CA ALA A 145 17.27 -8.06 -19.54
C ALA A 145 16.60 -9.31 -18.94
N TRP A 146 16.90 -9.64 -17.68
CA TRP A 146 16.35 -10.82 -17.03
C TRP A 146 14.83 -10.72 -16.82
N ARG A 147 14.33 -9.55 -16.41
CA ARG A 147 12.89 -9.26 -16.32
C ARG A 147 12.19 -9.39 -17.67
N ASN A 148 12.87 -8.99 -18.75
CA ASN A 148 12.43 -9.19 -20.13
C ASN A 148 12.71 -10.60 -20.68
N LYS A 149 12.93 -11.59 -19.81
CA LYS A 149 13.10 -13.02 -20.12
C LYS A 149 14.26 -13.31 -21.10
N LYS A 150 15.30 -12.47 -21.10
CA LYS A 150 16.54 -12.73 -21.86
C LYS A 150 17.52 -13.55 -21.02
N ASN A 151 18.22 -14.47 -21.68
CA ASN A 151 19.25 -15.29 -21.06
C ASN A 151 20.63 -14.65 -21.21
N PHE A 152 21.48 -14.88 -20.20
CA PHE A 152 22.89 -14.49 -20.19
C PHE A 152 23.67 -15.33 -19.18
N ASN A 153 24.99 -15.16 -19.11
CA ASN A 153 25.85 -15.96 -18.23
C ASN A 153 25.77 -15.49 -16.76
N TRP A 154 24.84 -16.08 -16.00
CA TRP A 154 24.68 -15.84 -14.57
C TRP A 154 25.93 -16.19 -13.75
N ALA A 155 26.66 -17.24 -14.13
CA ALA A 155 27.87 -17.64 -13.43
C ALA A 155 28.95 -16.55 -13.52
N ALA A 156 29.10 -15.93 -14.70
CA ALA A 156 30.00 -14.80 -14.88
C ALA A 156 29.53 -13.57 -14.10
N LEU A 157 28.22 -13.27 -14.11
CA LEU A 157 27.64 -12.14 -13.39
C LEU A 157 27.85 -12.25 -11.88
N LEU A 158 27.51 -13.38 -11.26
CA LEU A 158 27.68 -13.57 -9.82
C LEU A 158 29.15 -13.56 -9.40
N LYS A 159 30.06 -14.13 -10.20
CA LYS A 159 31.51 -14.05 -9.95
C LYS A 159 32.01 -12.61 -10.01
N PHE A 160 31.54 -11.84 -10.98
CA PHE A 160 31.88 -10.43 -11.11
C PHE A 160 31.40 -9.61 -9.91
N ILE A 161 30.14 -9.78 -9.50
CA ILE A 161 29.58 -9.13 -8.31
C ILE A 161 30.39 -9.50 -7.06
N HIS A 162 30.69 -10.79 -6.87
CA HIS A 162 31.49 -11.25 -5.74
C HIS A 162 32.89 -10.59 -5.71
N GLN A 163 33.55 -10.47 -6.88
CA GLN A 163 34.85 -9.80 -6.99
C GLN A 163 34.77 -8.30 -6.68
N ILE A 164 33.71 -7.60 -7.12
CA ILE A 164 33.49 -6.19 -6.77
C ILE A 164 33.38 -6.04 -5.25
N LEU A 165 32.57 -6.87 -4.60
CA LEU A 165 32.33 -6.76 -3.15
C LEU A 165 33.59 -7.05 -2.32
N LEU A 166 34.51 -7.87 -2.82
CA LEU A 166 35.81 -8.13 -2.19
C LEU A 166 36.88 -7.06 -2.50
N SER A 167 36.67 -6.21 -3.50
CA SER A 167 37.63 -5.18 -3.90
C SER A 167 37.70 -4.07 -2.86
N LYS A 168 38.90 -3.74 -2.36
CA LYS A 168 39.10 -2.60 -1.46
C LYS A 168 38.72 -1.28 -2.11
N GLN A 169 38.99 -1.13 -3.41
CA GLN A 169 38.75 0.12 -4.16
C GLN A 169 37.27 0.49 -4.16
N PHE A 170 36.39 -0.50 -4.35
CA PHE A 170 34.94 -0.33 -4.30
C PHE A 170 34.47 0.38 -3.01
N TRP A 171 35.14 0.10 -1.88
CA TRP A 171 34.85 0.68 -0.57
C TRP A 171 35.51 2.04 -0.29
N THR A 172 36.55 2.41 -1.05
CA THR A 172 37.32 3.64 -0.80
C THR A 172 36.64 4.93 -1.28
N GLU A 173 35.74 4.83 -2.26
CA GLU A 173 35.02 5.99 -2.80
C GLU A 173 34.18 6.67 -1.70
N GLN A 174 34.24 8.00 -1.58
CA GLN A 174 33.45 8.73 -0.58
C GLN A 174 32.31 9.48 -1.26
N TYR A 175 31.10 9.29 -0.74
CA TYR A 175 29.90 10.01 -1.17
C TYR A 175 29.52 10.98 -0.06
N ASN A 176 30.07 12.21 -0.12
CA ASN A 176 29.86 13.20 0.92
C ASN A 176 28.62 14.09 0.66
N ASP A 177 28.13 14.17 -0.58
CA ASP A 177 26.88 14.81 -0.99
C ASP A 177 26.37 14.20 -2.32
N GLY A 178 25.07 13.83 -2.42
CA GLY A 178 24.45 13.33 -3.66
C GLY A 178 24.06 11.84 -3.68
N PHE A 179 23.96 11.25 -4.88
CA PHE A 179 23.60 9.83 -5.05
C PHE A 179 24.76 8.91 -4.63
N ASN A 180 24.49 7.93 -3.78
CA ASN A 180 25.44 6.90 -3.39
C ASN A 180 25.33 5.70 -4.34
N TYR A 181 26.14 5.70 -5.40
CA TYR A 181 26.12 4.65 -6.42
C TYR A 181 26.59 3.29 -5.88
N ARG A 182 27.39 3.25 -4.81
CA ARG A 182 27.74 2.00 -4.12
C ARG A 182 26.49 1.32 -3.56
N ASN A 183 25.62 2.07 -2.92
CA ASN A 183 24.37 1.54 -2.38
C ASN A 183 23.45 1.02 -3.50
N TRP A 184 23.44 1.69 -4.66
CA TRP A 184 22.70 1.21 -5.82
C TRP A 184 23.25 -0.11 -6.37
N VAL A 185 24.56 -0.33 -6.35
CA VAL A 185 25.14 -1.66 -6.64
C VAL A 185 24.59 -2.73 -5.68
N PHE A 186 24.42 -2.43 -4.39
CA PHE A 186 23.85 -3.39 -3.42
C PHE A 186 22.40 -3.69 -3.70
N SER A 187 21.59 -2.65 -3.84
CA SER A 187 20.16 -2.79 -4.11
C SER A 187 19.91 -3.53 -5.41
N THR A 188 20.61 -3.19 -6.49
CA THR A 188 20.47 -3.91 -7.77
C THR A 188 20.99 -5.34 -7.69
N THR A 189 22.03 -5.62 -6.90
CA THR A 189 22.49 -7.00 -6.66
C THR A 189 21.44 -7.82 -5.91
N ALA A 190 20.84 -7.25 -4.86
CA ALA A 190 19.75 -7.89 -4.12
C ALA A 190 18.56 -8.16 -5.07
N ASP A 191 18.15 -7.16 -5.86
CA ASP A 191 17.08 -7.30 -6.84
C ASP A 191 17.39 -8.37 -7.90
N LEU A 192 18.63 -8.45 -8.39
CA LEU A 192 19.08 -9.50 -9.32
C LEU A 192 18.93 -10.90 -8.69
N ILE A 193 19.36 -11.07 -7.44
CA ILE A 193 19.26 -12.37 -6.77
C ILE A 193 17.79 -12.72 -6.48
N THR A 194 16.96 -11.76 -6.06
CA THR A 194 15.51 -11.94 -5.93
C THR A 194 14.89 -12.38 -7.24
N GLU A 195 15.11 -11.64 -8.33
CA GLU A 195 14.56 -11.98 -9.65
C GLU A 195 15.11 -13.29 -10.20
N GLY A 196 16.34 -13.65 -9.85
CA GLY A 196 16.99 -14.91 -10.21
C GLY A 196 16.54 -16.12 -9.41
N THR A 197 15.79 -15.94 -8.31
CA THR A 197 15.38 -17.01 -7.39
C THR A 197 13.86 -17.12 -7.17
N LYS A 198 13.09 -16.06 -7.44
CA LYS A 198 11.66 -15.99 -7.12
C LYS A 198 10.78 -16.95 -7.93
N GLU A 199 11.09 -17.20 -9.21
CA GLU A 199 10.27 -17.99 -10.14
C GLU A 199 11.04 -19.22 -10.64
N ASP A 200 10.62 -20.43 -10.27
CA ASP A 200 11.41 -21.64 -10.58
C ASP A 200 11.55 -21.92 -12.10
N THR A 201 10.58 -21.48 -12.91
CA THR A 201 10.61 -21.58 -14.38
C THR A 201 11.54 -20.58 -15.05
N HIS A 202 11.93 -19.52 -14.32
CA HIS A 202 12.80 -18.44 -14.81
C HIS A 202 13.76 -18.04 -13.69
N ALA A 203 14.57 -19.01 -13.28
CA ALA A 203 15.60 -18.87 -12.24
C ALA A 203 16.97 -19.24 -12.81
N PHE A 204 18.03 -18.74 -12.18
CA PHE A 204 19.38 -19.18 -12.53
C PHE A 204 19.64 -20.63 -12.06
N ASP A 205 20.70 -21.23 -12.59
CA ASP A 205 21.07 -22.62 -12.29
C ASP A 205 21.34 -22.82 -10.79
N THR A 206 20.72 -23.86 -10.23
CA THR A 206 20.89 -24.28 -8.82
C THR A 206 22.34 -24.42 -8.37
N GLN A 207 23.28 -24.74 -9.27
CA GLN A 207 24.71 -24.82 -8.96
C GLN A 207 25.31 -23.48 -8.52
N LEU A 208 24.63 -22.36 -8.79
CA LEU A 208 25.05 -21.01 -8.41
C LEU A 208 24.52 -20.56 -7.05
N LEU A 209 23.65 -21.35 -6.40
CA LEU A 209 23.10 -21.01 -5.08
C LEU A 209 24.19 -20.79 -4.01
N PRO A 210 25.28 -21.57 -3.91
CA PRO A 210 26.33 -21.29 -2.93
C PRO A 210 26.99 -19.92 -3.14
N LEU A 211 27.25 -19.53 -4.40
CA LEU A 211 27.86 -18.24 -4.69
C LEU A 211 26.90 -17.07 -4.42
N ALA A 212 25.60 -17.25 -4.71
CA ALA A 212 24.60 -16.25 -4.36
C ALA A 212 24.47 -16.08 -2.83
N GLU A 213 24.61 -17.16 -2.06
CA GLU A 213 24.62 -17.12 -0.59
C GLU A 213 25.77 -16.28 -0.05
N GLU A 214 26.99 -16.52 -0.53
CA GLU A 214 28.19 -15.77 -0.13
C GLU A 214 28.01 -14.27 -0.43
N VAL A 215 27.50 -13.93 -1.62
CA VAL A 215 27.20 -12.55 -2.01
C VAL A 215 26.20 -11.91 -1.05
N LEU A 216 25.08 -12.57 -0.75
CA LEU A 216 24.05 -12.05 0.16
C LEU A 216 24.59 -11.83 1.58
N LEU A 217 25.41 -12.74 2.10
CA LEU A 217 26.04 -12.61 3.41
C LEU A 217 27.00 -11.42 3.48
N ILE A 218 27.73 -11.14 2.40
CA ILE A 218 28.56 -9.93 2.31
C ILE A 218 27.68 -8.67 2.28
N LEU A 219 26.59 -8.67 1.50
CA LEU A 219 25.70 -7.52 1.38
C LEU A 219 25.04 -7.17 2.72
N VAL A 220 24.52 -8.14 3.47
CA VAL A 220 23.79 -7.88 4.71
C VAL A 220 24.69 -7.32 5.82
N ASP A 221 25.96 -7.71 5.85
CA ASP A 221 26.94 -7.16 6.80
C ASP A 221 27.40 -5.74 6.44
N LYS A 222 27.15 -5.28 5.22
CA LYS A 222 27.63 -4.00 4.71
C LYS A 222 26.53 -2.98 4.42
N ALA A 223 25.32 -3.44 4.16
CA ALA A 223 24.17 -2.58 3.89
C ALA A 223 23.92 -1.65 5.09
N GLN A 224 23.83 -0.35 4.85
CA GLN A 224 23.62 0.61 5.92
C GLN A 224 22.16 0.59 6.38
N GLN A 225 21.95 0.84 7.67
CA GLN A 225 20.61 1.04 8.22
C GLN A 225 20.04 2.34 7.67
N SER A 226 18.76 2.33 7.29
CA SER A 226 18.08 3.56 6.91
C SER A 226 17.66 4.34 8.15
N VAL A 227 17.67 5.68 8.05
CA VAL A 227 17.03 6.53 9.05
C VAL A 227 15.55 6.58 8.71
N SER A 228 14.81 5.52 9.08
CA SER A 228 13.35 5.48 8.89
C SER A 228 12.65 5.97 10.15
N THR A 229 11.59 6.76 9.96
CA THR A 229 10.64 7.10 11.03
C THR A 229 9.42 6.18 10.92
N LEU A 230 8.81 5.80 12.04
CA LEU A 230 7.64 4.92 12.09
C LEU A 230 6.49 5.38 11.16
N ASN A 231 6.35 6.69 10.91
CA ASN A 231 5.24 7.27 10.14
C ASN A 231 5.23 6.94 8.63
N ASN A 232 6.34 6.51 8.03
CA ASN A 232 6.42 6.15 6.60
C ASN A 232 7.15 4.81 6.39
N LEU A 233 7.15 3.99 7.43
CA LEU A 233 7.99 2.82 7.58
C LEU A 233 7.81 1.77 6.48
N LEU A 234 6.59 1.56 5.97
CA LEU A 234 6.34 0.54 4.94
C LEU A 234 7.10 0.84 3.64
N ASN A 235 7.00 2.08 3.16
CA ASN A 235 7.72 2.48 1.97
C ASN A 235 9.22 2.61 2.25
N ASP A 236 9.59 3.16 3.42
CA ASP A 236 11.00 3.44 3.72
C ASP A 236 11.80 2.15 3.97
N VAL A 237 11.22 1.17 4.67
CA VAL A 237 11.86 -0.12 4.94
C VAL A 237 11.94 -0.97 3.68
N LEU A 238 10.85 -1.13 2.92
CA LEU A 238 10.85 -1.94 1.70
C LEU A 238 11.80 -1.37 0.64
N ASN A 239 11.94 -0.05 0.57
CA ASN A 239 12.80 0.60 -0.41
C ASN A 239 14.24 0.82 0.08
N SER A 240 14.53 0.56 1.36
CA SER A 240 15.90 0.64 1.87
C SER A 240 16.79 -0.45 1.28
N ASP A 241 18.09 -0.14 1.11
CA ASP A 241 19.06 -1.12 0.62
C ASP A 241 19.11 -2.36 1.54
N ARG A 242 19.07 -2.14 2.86
CA ARG A 242 19.11 -3.21 3.87
C ARG A 242 17.85 -4.08 3.84
N GLY A 243 16.66 -3.47 3.71
CA GLY A 243 15.40 -4.20 3.56
C GLY A 243 15.35 -5.05 2.30
N ARG A 244 15.84 -4.53 1.17
CA ARG A 244 15.96 -5.30 -0.09
C ARG A 244 16.88 -6.50 0.04
N VAL A 245 18.04 -6.34 0.70
CA VAL A 245 18.96 -7.45 0.95
C VAL A 245 18.31 -8.53 1.81
N PHE A 246 17.61 -8.16 2.89
CA PHE A 246 16.91 -9.14 3.73
C PHE A 246 15.80 -9.88 2.97
N SER A 247 15.02 -9.19 2.14
CA SER A 247 14.02 -9.83 1.27
C SER A 247 14.67 -10.80 0.29
N ALA A 248 15.78 -10.41 -0.35
CA ALA A 248 16.55 -11.29 -1.24
C ALA A 248 17.09 -12.55 -0.54
N MET A 249 17.49 -12.44 0.73
CA MET A 249 17.89 -13.60 1.54
C MET A 249 16.73 -14.56 1.80
N VAL A 250 15.50 -14.05 1.98
CA VAL A 250 14.30 -14.89 2.11
C VAL A 250 13.97 -15.58 0.78
N ASP A 251 13.98 -14.86 -0.34
CA ASP A 251 13.72 -15.44 -1.67
C ASP A 251 14.76 -16.51 -2.03
N TYR A 252 16.03 -16.25 -1.74
CA TYR A 252 17.11 -17.22 -1.83
C TYR A 252 16.82 -18.47 -0.99
N ALA A 253 16.48 -18.31 0.30
CA ALA A 253 16.22 -19.44 1.19
C ALA A 253 15.04 -20.28 0.70
N LEU A 254 14.00 -19.64 0.16
CA LEU A 254 12.85 -20.32 -0.43
C LEU A 254 13.24 -21.12 -1.69
N ARG A 255 14.08 -20.58 -2.57
CA ARG A 255 14.61 -21.31 -3.73
C ARG A 255 15.49 -22.48 -3.30
N PHE A 256 16.36 -22.27 -2.31
CA PHE A 256 17.18 -23.33 -1.72
C PHE A 256 16.32 -24.47 -1.19
N ALA A 257 15.26 -24.15 -0.44
CA ALA A 257 14.32 -25.12 0.10
C ALA A 257 13.61 -25.94 -1.00
N ARG A 258 13.11 -25.29 -2.06
CA ARG A 258 12.40 -25.97 -3.16
C ARG A 258 13.31 -26.90 -3.96
N THR A 259 14.58 -26.52 -4.13
CA THR A 259 15.55 -27.28 -4.93
C THR A 259 16.17 -28.45 -4.16
N ASN A 260 16.25 -28.36 -2.83
CA ASN A 260 16.78 -29.41 -1.96
C ASN A 260 15.70 -30.16 -1.17
N ALA A 261 14.44 -30.10 -1.64
CA ALA A 261 13.27 -30.60 -0.89
C ALA A 261 13.33 -32.09 -0.53
N SER A 262 14.10 -32.91 -1.26
CA SER A 262 14.28 -34.34 -0.98
C SER A 262 15.29 -34.64 0.13
N GLU A 263 16.15 -33.68 0.48
CA GLU A 263 17.27 -33.91 1.41
C GLU A 263 16.94 -33.53 2.85
N TYR A 264 15.96 -32.64 3.07
CA TYR A 264 15.63 -32.12 4.39
C TYR A 264 14.12 -32.06 4.63
N THR A 265 13.61 -32.99 5.45
CA THR A 265 12.18 -33.02 5.80
C THR A 265 11.82 -31.95 6.82
N ASP A 266 12.73 -31.64 7.75
CA ASP A 266 12.41 -30.87 8.97
C ASP A 266 12.95 -29.43 8.94
N CYS A 267 14.10 -29.19 8.30
CA CYS A 267 14.71 -27.86 8.14
C CYS A 267 15.17 -27.65 6.71
N ARG A 268 14.43 -26.86 5.95
CA ARG A 268 14.70 -26.55 4.54
C ARG A 268 15.51 -25.27 4.36
N TRP A 269 15.85 -24.63 5.47
CA TRP A 269 16.59 -23.38 5.51
C TRP A 269 18.10 -23.65 5.42
N SER A 270 18.80 -23.01 4.48
CA SER A 270 20.25 -23.07 4.45
C SER A 270 20.85 -22.66 5.80
N TYR A 271 21.84 -23.42 6.27
CA TYR A 271 22.46 -23.21 7.58
C TYR A 271 23.02 -21.80 7.74
N ALA A 272 23.73 -21.28 6.74
CA ALA A 272 24.42 -19.98 6.86
C ALA A 272 23.43 -18.82 6.98
N ILE A 273 22.40 -18.78 6.13
CA ILE A 273 21.33 -17.78 6.20
C ILE A 273 20.54 -17.90 7.51
N ARG A 274 20.17 -19.12 7.93
CA ARG A 274 19.46 -19.33 9.21
C ARG A 274 20.29 -18.85 10.40
N ALA A 275 21.59 -19.16 10.41
CA ALA A 275 22.50 -18.75 11.47
C ALA A 275 22.62 -17.22 11.55
N ASP A 276 22.71 -16.54 10.40
CA ASP A 276 22.73 -15.08 10.34
C ASP A 276 21.42 -14.46 10.87
N PHE A 277 20.27 -14.96 10.42
CA PHE A 277 18.96 -14.49 10.93
C PHE A 277 18.81 -14.74 12.44
N THR A 278 19.26 -15.91 12.93
CA THR A 278 19.22 -16.24 14.37
C THR A 278 20.08 -15.30 15.20
N LYS A 279 21.27 -14.96 14.69
CA LYS A 279 22.18 -13.98 15.29
C LYS A 279 21.52 -12.59 15.36
N ARG A 280 20.86 -12.16 14.27
CA ARG A 280 20.20 -10.84 14.17
C ARG A 280 18.88 -10.73 14.96
N LEU A 281 18.36 -11.83 15.51
CA LEU A 281 17.29 -11.74 16.52
C LEU A 281 17.76 -11.03 17.81
N ASP A 282 19.06 -10.91 18.04
CA ASP A 282 19.62 -10.03 19.06
C ASP A 282 19.72 -8.58 18.53
N ARG A 283 18.99 -7.66 19.17
CA ARG A 283 18.93 -6.25 18.77
C ARG A 283 20.23 -5.48 19.01
N SER A 284 21.12 -5.98 19.87
CA SER A 284 22.48 -5.43 19.99
C SER A 284 23.32 -5.70 18.74
N VAL A 285 22.98 -6.75 17.99
CA VAL A 285 23.63 -7.11 16.73
C VAL A 285 22.90 -6.50 15.54
N GLU A 286 21.56 -6.52 15.56
CA GLU A 286 20.72 -5.91 14.54
C GLU A 286 19.71 -4.94 15.16
N PRO A 287 20.08 -3.67 15.35
CA PRO A 287 19.18 -2.66 15.88
C PRO A 287 18.23 -2.09 14.82
N SER A 288 18.28 -2.57 13.58
CA SER A 288 17.51 -1.99 12.47
C SER A 288 16.06 -2.49 12.44
N LEU A 289 15.13 -1.58 12.17
CA LEU A 289 13.69 -1.89 12.06
C LEU A 289 13.38 -2.67 10.78
N GLU A 290 14.23 -2.55 9.75
CA GLU A 290 14.10 -3.28 8.48
C GLU A 290 14.08 -4.78 8.71
N PHE A 291 15.00 -5.29 9.53
CA PHE A 291 15.04 -6.72 9.83
C PHE A 291 13.75 -7.18 10.52
N SER A 292 13.24 -6.40 11.47
CA SER A 292 12.01 -6.72 12.21
C SER A 292 10.81 -6.76 11.30
N TYR A 293 10.69 -5.80 10.38
CA TYR A 293 9.65 -5.80 9.38
C TYR A 293 9.74 -7.04 8.47
N THR A 294 10.93 -7.33 7.93
CA THR A 294 11.14 -8.48 7.03
C THR A 294 10.71 -9.78 7.69
N ILE A 295 11.19 -10.07 8.91
CA ILE A 295 10.85 -11.34 9.58
C ILE A 295 9.37 -11.44 9.93
N GLY A 296 8.70 -10.32 10.20
CA GLY A 296 7.25 -10.27 10.41
C GLY A 296 6.47 -10.53 9.12
N PHE A 297 6.77 -9.78 8.06
CA PHE A 297 6.11 -9.88 6.75
C PHE A 297 6.31 -11.25 6.10
N HIS A 298 7.50 -11.84 6.25
CA HIS A 298 7.84 -13.15 5.72
C HIS A 298 7.66 -14.30 6.72
N LEU A 299 7.00 -14.08 7.87
CA LEU A 299 6.72 -15.15 8.84
C LEU A 299 6.10 -16.42 8.20
N PRO A 300 5.16 -16.31 7.23
CA PRO A 300 4.64 -17.48 6.49
C PRO A 300 5.70 -18.32 5.79
N TYR A 301 6.71 -17.67 5.24
CA TYR A 301 7.83 -18.28 4.54
C TYR A 301 8.85 -18.86 5.51
N LEU A 302 9.16 -18.15 6.60
CA LEU A 302 10.04 -18.65 7.66
C LEU A 302 9.48 -19.94 8.28
N MET A 303 8.16 -20.01 8.49
CA MET A 303 7.49 -21.21 8.98
C MET A 303 7.59 -22.39 8.00
N TYR A 304 7.57 -22.11 6.70
CA TYR A 304 7.78 -23.14 5.66
C TYR A 304 9.24 -23.63 5.63
N LEU A 305 10.20 -22.74 5.92
CA LEU A 305 11.63 -23.03 5.92
C LEU A 305 12.06 -23.84 7.15
N ASP A 306 11.63 -23.44 8.34
CA ASP A 306 11.96 -24.09 9.60
C ASP A 306 10.88 -23.75 10.66
N LYS A 307 9.90 -24.65 10.80
CA LYS A 307 8.77 -24.49 11.71
C LYS A 307 9.22 -24.39 13.16
N GLU A 308 10.09 -25.30 13.60
CA GLU A 308 10.58 -25.34 14.99
C GLU A 308 11.33 -24.05 15.34
N TRP A 309 12.13 -23.53 14.42
CA TRP A 309 12.81 -22.24 14.64
C TRP A 309 11.82 -21.10 14.89
N VAL A 310 10.72 -21.02 14.13
CA VAL A 310 9.70 -19.97 14.33
C VAL A 310 9.03 -20.12 15.69
N HIS A 311 8.62 -21.33 16.07
CA HIS A 311 8.00 -21.59 17.37
C HIS A 311 8.92 -21.22 18.54
N LEU A 312 10.20 -21.62 18.48
CA LEU A 312 11.17 -21.32 19.54
C LEU A 312 11.51 -19.83 19.64
N ASN A 313 11.41 -19.09 18.54
CA ASN A 313 11.83 -17.69 18.48
C ASN A 313 10.68 -16.69 18.36
N ILE A 314 9.40 -17.10 18.49
CA ILE A 314 8.27 -16.22 18.21
C ILE A 314 8.31 -14.91 19.03
N ASN A 315 8.67 -14.99 20.32
CA ASN A 315 8.80 -13.82 21.19
C ASN A 315 10.08 -13.00 20.92
N ARG A 316 11.05 -13.54 20.17
CA ARG A 316 12.25 -12.80 19.70
C ARG A 316 12.00 -12.16 18.33
N ILE A 317 11.16 -12.78 17.51
CA ILE A 317 10.64 -12.19 16.26
C ILE A 317 9.76 -10.99 16.60
N PHE A 318 8.88 -11.14 17.60
CA PHE A 318 7.97 -10.11 18.09
C PHE A 318 8.31 -9.72 19.55
N PRO A 319 9.39 -8.94 19.78
CA PRO A 319 9.90 -8.65 21.12
C PRO A 319 8.98 -7.70 21.90
N GLN A 320 8.02 -8.23 22.66
CA GLN A 320 6.97 -7.41 23.32
C GLN A 320 7.48 -6.31 24.26
N HIS A 321 8.71 -6.38 24.75
CA HIS A 321 9.32 -5.35 25.61
C HIS A 321 10.04 -4.24 24.84
N ASP A 322 10.20 -4.41 23.53
CA ASP A 322 10.79 -3.44 22.60
C ASP A 322 9.68 -2.97 21.67
N GLU A 323 9.05 -1.85 22.02
CA GLU A 323 7.82 -1.37 21.37
C GLU A 323 8.02 -1.12 19.87
N ASP A 324 9.11 -0.46 19.49
CA ASP A 324 9.37 -0.11 18.09
C ASP A 324 9.57 -1.39 17.27
N HIS A 325 10.46 -2.28 17.69
CA HIS A 325 10.72 -3.52 16.97
C HIS A 325 9.49 -4.44 16.93
N TRP A 326 8.73 -4.53 18.02
CA TRP A 326 7.50 -5.32 18.05
C TRP A 326 6.45 -4.75 17.11
N GLN A 327 6.18 -3.44 17.18
CA GLN A 327 5.16 -2.79 16.38
C GLN A 327 5.49 -2.94 14.89
N VAL A 328 6.75 -2.74 14.51
CA VAL A 328 7.22 -2.90 13.13
C VAL A 328 7.08 -4.34 12.64
N ALA A 329 7.56 -5.32 13.42
CA ALA A 329 7.46 -6.72 13.03
C ALA A 329 6.00 -7.15 12.90
N PHE A 330 5.17 -6.81 13.89
CA PHE A 330 3.77 -7.22 13.89
C PHE A 330 2.97 -6.51 12.79
N SER A 331 3.27 -5.25 12.49
CA SER A 331 2.71 -4.55 11.32
C SER A 331 3.04 -5.27 10.02
N GLY A 332 4.30 -5.70 9.84
CA GLY A 332 4.70 -6.50 8.68
C GLY A 332 3.88 -7.79 8.56
N TYR A 333 3.68 -8.51 9.67
CA TYR A 333 2.85 -9.72 9.69
C TYR A 333 1.38 -9.44 9.33
N LEU A 334 0.78 -8.38 9.88
CA LEU A 334 -0.62 -8.02 9.64
C LEU A 334 -0.89 -7.59 8.18
N LEU A 335 0.12 -7.08 7.49
CA LEU A 335 0.01 -6.67 6.09
C LEU A 335 0.10 -7.85 5.11
N HIS A 336 0.58 -9.00 5.56
CA HIS A 336 0.61 -10.20 4.73
C HIS A 336 -0.82 -10.66 4.36
N PRO A 337 -1.12 -10.99 3.10
CA PRO A 337 -2.49 -11.23 2.63
C PRO A 337 -3.15 -12.51 3.16
N GLY A 338 -2.41 -13.42 3.79
CA GLY A 338 -2.89 -14.73 4.24
C GLY A 338 -2.93 -14.91 5.77
N VAL A 339 -4.07 -15.37 6.27
CA VAL A 339 -4.25 -15.79 7.67
C VAL A 339 -4.32 -17.32 7.71
N ARG A 340 -3.38 -17.97 8.39
CA ARG A 340 -3.43 -19.42 8.67
C ARG A 340 -3.77 -19.64 10.13
N GLU A 341 -4.61 -20.63 10.41
CA GLU A 341 -5.04 -21.00 11.77
C GLU A 341 -3.87 -21.22 12.73
N GLU A 342 -2.80 -21.88 12.24
CA GLU A 342 -1.58 -22.14 13.02
C GLU A 342 -0.92 -20.85 13.50
N PHE A 343 -0.81 -19.83 12.65
CA PHE A 343 -0.26 -18.53 13.04
C PHE A 343 -1.17 -17.80 14.00
N HIS A 344 -2.47 -17.84 13.72
CA HIS A 344 -3.46 -17.20 14.55
C HIS A 344 -3.40 -17.73 15.99
N SER A 345 -3.39 -19.06 16.14
CA SER A 345 -3.29 -19.74 17.43
C SER A 345 -1.97 -19.44 18.15
N LEU A 346 -0.84 -19.52 17.44
CA LEU A 346 0.48 -19.24 18.02
C LEU A 346 0.58 -17.79 18.53
N LEU A 347 0.22 -16.81 17.71
CA LEU A 347 0.35 -15.40 18.07
C LEU A 347 -0.66 -14.98 19.15
N LYS A 348 -1.86 -15.58 19.18
CA LYS A 348 -2.84 -15.40 20.25
C LYS A 348 -2.32 -15.98 21.57
N ALA A 349 -1.79 -17.21 21.57
CA ALA A 349 -1.25 -17.85 22.76
C ALA A 349 -0.09 -17.06 23.38
N HIS A 350 0.67 -16.34 22.55
CA HIS A 350 1.76 -15.47 22.98
C HIS A 350 1.33 -14.02 23.27
N GLY A 351 0.05 -13.67 23.15
CA GLY A 351 -0.48 -12.36 23.55
C GLY A 351 -0.30 -11.22 22.54
N HIS A 352 0.19 -11.50 21.32
CA HIS A 352 0.51 -10.45 20.36
C HIS A 352 -0.73 -9.75 19.79
N TYR A 353 -1.83 -10.48 19.58
CA TYR A 353 -3.09 -9.87 19.13
C TYR A 353 -3.72 -8.97 20.20
N GLN A 354 -3.68 -9.39 21.46
CA GLN A 354 -4.17 -8.58 22.58
C GLN A 354 -3.36 -7.29 22.71
N LYS A 355 -2.03 -7.39 22.59
CA LYS A 355 -1.17 -6.21 22.54
C LYS A 355 -1.54 -5.30 21.36
N ALA A 356 -1.76 -5.86 20.17
CA ALA A 356 -2.18 -5.10 18.98
C ALA A 356 -3.53 -4.39 19.16
N LEU A 357 -4.52 -5.03 19.79
CA LEU A 357 -5.81 -4.40 20.12
C LEU A 357 -5.67 -3.22 21.09
N SER A 358 -4.61 -3.19 21.91
CA SER A 358 -4.29 -2.08 22.82
C SER A 358 -3.30 -1.05 22.23
N THR A 359 -2.79 -1.29 21.03
CA THR A 359 -1.77 -0.45 20.38
C THR A 359 -2.41 0.54 19.41
N HIS A 360 -1.89 1.77 19.37
CA HIS A 360 -2.25 2.73 18.35
C HIS A 360 -1.43 2.49 17.08
N PHE A 361 -2.09 2.21 15.97
CA PHE A 361 -1.47 2.17 14.64
C PHE A 361 -1.94 3.38 13.82
N ASP A 362 -0.99 4.16 13.32
CA ASP A 362 -1.27 5.29 12.43
C ASP A 362 -1.66 4.81 11.02
N ASP A 363 -1.17 3.63 10.62
CA ASP A 363 -1.42 3.06 9.30
C ASP A 363 -2.74 2.29 9.23
N THR A 364 -3.67 2.81 8.42
CA THR A 364 -4.97 2.18 8.18
C THR A 364 -4.87 0.78 7.58
N ALA A 365 -3.84 0.49 6.78
CA ALA A 365 -3.65 -0.84 6.20
C ALA A 365 -3.28 -1.87 7.27
N VAL A 366 -2.55 -1.45 8.31
CA VAL A 366 -2.21 -2.32 9.46
C VAL A 366 -3.45 -2.57 10.31
N LEU A 367 -4.27 -1.55 10.56
CA LEU A 367 -5.56 -1.71 11.27
C LEU A 367 -6.51 -2.66 10.51
N ASP A 368 -6.64 -2.46 9.19
CA ASP A 368 -7.42 -3.35 8.32
C ASP A 368 -6.86 -4.78 8.34
N GLY A 369 -5.54 -4.94 8.41
CA GLY A 369 -4.85 -6.22 8.60
C GLY A 369 -5.24 -6.89 9.92
N LEU A 370 -5.18 -6.17 11.04
CA LEU A 370 -5.57 -6.68 12.36
C LEU A 370 -7.02 -7.17 12.36
N VAL A 371 -7.94 -6.35 11.86
CA VAL A 371 -9.35 -6.71 11.74
C VAL A 371 -9.51 -7.94 10.85
N ARG A 372 -8.86 -7.98 9.69
CA ARG A 372 -8.90 -9.13 8.77
C ARG A 372 -8.47 -10.41 9.48
N HIS A 373 -7.39 -10.38 10.27
CA HIS A 373 -6.89 -11.56 10.97
C HIS A 373 -7.90 -12.09 11.99
N ILE A 374 -8.46 -11.20 12.82
CA ILE A 374 -9.43 -11.56 13.86
C ILE A 374 -10.73 -12.07 13.23
N CYS A 375 -11.27 -11.35 12.23
CA CYS A 375 -12.49 -11.75 11.55
C CYS A 375 -12.34 -13.06 10.77
N THR A 376 -11.18 -13.31 10.15
CA THR A 376 -10.91 -14.59 9.49
C THR A 376 -10.82 -15.74 10.51
N GLY A 377 -10.12 -15.56 11.64
CA GLY A 377 -10.10 -16.57 12.70
C GLY A 377 -11.50 -16.90 13.24
N TRP A 378 -12.36 -15.89 13.37
CA TRP A 378 -13.76 -16.09 13.74
C TRP A 378 -14.59 -16.78 12.66
N ILE A 379 -14.42 -16.40 11.38
CA ILE A 379 -15.07 -17.09 10.26
C ILE A 379 -14.68 -18.58 10.24
N GLU A 380 -13.42 -18.90 10.53
CA GLU A 380 -12.90 -20.28 10.57
C GLU A 380 -13.12 -21.03 11.88
N ASP A 381 -13.99 -20.53 12.78
CA ASP A 381 -14.37 -21.18 14.04
C ASP A 381 -13.23 -21.29 15.08
N SER A 382 -12.10 -20.60 14.88
CA SER A 382 -11.03 -20.49 15.87
C SER A 382 -11.34 -19.48 16.99
N GLU A 383 -12.38 -18.66 16.81
CA GLU A 383 -12.86 -17.67 17.77
C GLU A 383 -14.39 -17.76 17.93
N THR A 384 -14.93 -17.29 19.05
CA THR A 384 -16.37 -17.28 19.32
C THR A 384 -16.82 -15.96 19.94
N LEU A 385 -18.03 -15.48 19.62
CA LEU A 385 -18.53 -14.20 20.14
C LEU A 385 -18.89 -14.25 21.63
N ASP A 386 -19.22 -15.43 22.17
CA ASP A 386 -19.71 -15.56 23.55
C ASP A 386 -18.58 -15.70 24.58
N ASP A 387 -17.33 -15.84 24.12
CA ASP A 387 -16.15 -15.94 24.97
C ASP A 387 -15.44 -14.58 25.08
N LYS A 388 -15.42 -14.01 26.29
CA LYS A 388 -14.75 -12.73 26.58
C LYS A 388 -13.24 -12.74 26.32
N THR A 389 -12.63 -13.93 26.34
CA THR A 389 -11.20 -14.11 26.08
C THR A 389 -10.89 -14.24 24.59
N SER A 390 -11.91 -14.37 23.73
CA SER A 390 -11.77 -14.40 22.28
C SER A 390 -11.34 -13.03 21.73
N LEU A 391 -10.63 -13.05 20.61
CA LEU A 391 -10.20 -11.83 19.93
C LEU A 391 -11.35 -11.11 19.25
N ILE A 392 -12.35 -11.85 18.75
CA ILE A 392 -13.53 -11.25 18.10
C ILE A 392 -14.41 -10.51 19.12
N TYR A 393 -14.60 -11.08 20.32
CA TYR A 393 -15.30 -10.38 21.40
C TYR A 393 -14.55 -9.11 21.80
N GLN A 394 -13.23 -9.22 21.99
CA GLN A 394 -12.38 -8.09 22.36
C GLN A 394 -12.36 -7.00 21.28
N LEU A 395 -12.37 -7.36 20.00
CA LEU A 395 -12.47 -6.41 18.89
C LEU A 395 -13.75 -5.58 18.97
N ILE A 396 -14.90 -6.23 19.15
CA ILE A 396 -16.21 -5.57 19.23
C ILE A 396 -16.30 -4.67 20.47
N HIS A 397 -15.74 -5.10 21.60
CA HIS A 397 -15.80 -4.37 22.86
C HIS A 397 -14.58 -3.47 23.10
N ASN A 398 -13.69 -3.31 22.11
CA ASN A 398 -12.48 -2.51 22.24
C ASN A 398 -12.78 -1.01 22.44
N GLY A 399 -13.92 -0.55 21.91
CA GLY A 399 -14.32 0.84 21.95
C GLY A 399 -13.60 1.74 20.94
N ASN A 400 -12.65 1.23 20.14
CA ASN A 400 -11.99 2.01 19.09
C ASN A 400 -12.84 2.05 17.80
N PRO A 401 -13.38 3.21 17.39
CA PRO A 401 -14.25 3.33 16.22
C PRO A 401 -13.57 2.91 14.90
N ASN A 402 -12.25 3.08 14.77
CA ASN A 402 -11.53 2.70 13.55
C ASN A 402 -11.49 1.17 13.38
N LEU A 403 -11.29 0.43 14.46
CA LEU A 403 -11.33 -1.04 14.44
C LEU A 403 -12.75 -1.56 14.15
N LEU A 404 -13.76 -0.95 14.75
CA LEU A 404 -15.17 -1.28 14.51
C LEU A 404 -15.58 -0.97 13.06
N ALA A 405 -15.16 0.17 12.53
CA ALA A 405 -15.36 0.53 11.12
C ALA A 405 -14.67 -0.48 10.18
N GLY A 406 -13.43 -0.88 10.50
CA GLY A 406 -12.72 -1.92 9.76
C GLY A 406 -13.53 -3.21 9.69
N MET A 407 -14.14 -3.64 10.81
CA MET A 407 -14.98 -4.84 10.84
C MET A 407 -16.24 -4.68 9.97
N VAL A 408 -16.91 -3.53 10.04
CA VAL A 408 -18.07 -3.22 9.19
C VAL A 408 -17.70 -3.34 7.72
N TYR A 409 -16.63 -2.66 7.27
CA TYR A 409 -16.20 -2.68 5.87
C TYR A 409 -15.67 -4.04 5.42
N PHE A 410 -15.03 -4.80 6.32
CA PHE A 410 -14.59 -6.17 6.03
C PHE A 410 -15.76 -7.04 5.56
N PHE A 411 -16.90 -7.00 6.26
CA PHE A 411 -18.07 -7.79 5.86
C PHE A 411 -18.84 -7.17 4.69
N SER A 412 -19.03 -5.85 4.65
CA SER A 412 -19.75 -5.18 3.55
C SER A 412 -19.12 -5.44 2.18
N ARG A 413 -17.78 -5.51 2.09
CA ARG A 413 -17.06 -5.83 0.84
C ARG A 413 -17.28 -7.26 0.34
N ARG A 414 -17.91 -8.14 1.13
CA ARG A 414 -18.15 -9.55 0.82
C ARG A 414 -19.61 -9.87 0.51
N ALA A 415 -20.50 -8.86 0.46
CA ALA A 415 -21.94 -9.07 0.37
C ALA A 415 -22.38 -10.01 -0.77
N ASP A 416 -21.72 -9.94 -1.93
CA ASP A 416 -22.08 -10.75 -3.09
C ASP A 416 -21.49 -12.18 -3.07
N ASN A 417 -20.60 -12.51 -2.13
CA ASN A 417 -19.83 -13.77 -2.10
C ASN A 417 -19.76 -14.42 -0.71
N LEU A 418 -20.79 -14.26 0.13
CA LEU A 418 -20.86 -14.89 1.45
C LEU A 418 -21.23 -16.38 1.33
N SER A 419 -20.43 -17.25 1.95
CA SER A 419 -20.82 -18.64 2.15
C SER A 419 -21.89 -18.78 3.23
N ASP A 420 -22.68 -19.86 3.19
CA ASP A 420 -23.71 -20.14 4.21
C ASP A 420 -23.12 -20.18 5.63
N LYS A 421 -21.88 -20.66 5.76
CA LYS A 421 -21.10 -20.65 7.00
C LYS A 421 -20.96 -19.24 7.60
N VAL A 422 -20.77 -18.22 6.76
CA VAL A 422 -20.63 -16.84 7.24
C VAL A 422 -22.00 -16.19 7.43
N LYS A 423 -23.00 -16.49 6.58
CA LYS A 423 -24.35 -15.93 6.71
C LYS A 423 -24.96 -16.14 8.10
N VAL A 424 -24.85 -17.35 8.65
CA VAL A 424 -25.38 -17.65 10.00
C VAL A 424 -24.69 -16.86 11.12
N LYS A 425 -23.50 -16.33 10.85
CA LYS A 425 -22.71 -15.55 11.81
C LYS A 425 -23.00 -14.04 11.75
N VAL A 426 -23.56 -13.54 10.65
CA VAL A 426 -23.81 -12.10 10.43
C VAL A 426 -24.74 -11.54 11.50
N MET A 427 -25.88 -12.17 11.75
CA MET A 427 -26.89 -11.67 12.68
C MET A 427 -26.36 -11.52 14.13
N PRO A 428 -25.70 -12.55 14.72
CA PRO A 428 -25.05 -12.40 16.03
C PRO A 428 -24.01 -11.26 16.08
N ALA A 429 -23.18 -11.12 15.05
CA ALA A 429 -22.18 -10.05 15.00
C ALA A 429 -22.82 -8.66 14.85
N TRP A 430 -23.89 -8.55 14.06
CA TRP A 430 -24.61 -7.29 13.90
C TRP A 430 -25.20 -6.86 15.23
N ARG A 431 -25.89 -7.77 15.94
CA ARG A 431 -26.44 -7.50 17.28
C ARG A 431 -25.36 -6.97 18.22
N ALA A 432 -24.25 -7.69 18.35
CA ALA A 432 -23.15 -7.32 19.24
C ALA A 432 -22.54 -5.95 18.88
N LEU A 433 -22.29 -5.68 17.59
CA LEU A 433 -21.79 -4.38 17.13
C LEU A 433 -22.80 -3.26 17.40
N PHE A 434 -24.07 -3.49 17.09
CA PHE A 434 -25.12 -2.48 17.28
C PHE A 434 -25.29 -2.12 18.75
N GLU A 435 -25.29 -3.11 19.65
CA GLU A 435 -25.36 -2.88 21.10
C GLU A 435 -24.22 -1.99 21.60
N VAL A 436 -22.98 -2.23 21.16
CA VAL A 436 -21.83 -1.39 21.55
C VAL A 436 -21.91 0.00 20.93
N LEU A 437 -22.22 0.10 19.65
CA LEU A 437 -22.23 1.37 18.94
C LEU A 437 -23.38 2.29 19.37
N SER A 438 -24.57 1.72 19.63
CA SER A 438 -25.76 2.49 20.01
C SER A 438 -25.63 3.15 21.39
N GLN A 439 -24.88 2.53 22.32
CA GLN A 439 -24.57 3.10 23.64
C GLN A 439 -23.75 4.40 23.58
N HIS A 440 -23.08 4.66 22.46
CA HIS A 440 -22.23 5.84 22.23
C HIS A 440 -22.68 6.66 21.02
N SER A 441 -23.95 6.50 20.61
CA SER A 441 -24.50 7.13 19.42
C SER A 441 -24.52 8.66 19.46
N GLU A 442 -24.30 9.28 20.61
CA GLU A 442 -24.11 10.72 20.78
C GLU A 442 -22.78 11.24 20.22
N LYS A 443 -21.77 10.38 20.10
CA LYS A 443 -20.42 10.75 19.65
C LYS A 443 -20.27 10.59 18.14
N VAL A 444 -19.74 11.63 17.50
CA VAL A 444 -19.58 11.66 16.04
C VAL A 444 -18.76 10.47 15.53
N GLU A 445 -17.67 10.10 16.20
CA GLU A 445 -16.84 8.95 15.78
C GLU A 445 -17.62 7.61 15.69
N TYR A 446 -18.61 7.37 16.57
CA TYR A 446 -19.43 6.15 16.54
C TYR A 446 -20.55 6.25 15.50
N GLN A 447 -21.08 7.46 15.26
CA GLN A 447 -22.01 7.72 14.16
C GLN A 447 -21.37 7.39 12.80
N ARG A 448 -20.06 7.64 12.65
CA ARG A 448 -19.28 7.25 11.46
C ARG A 448 -19.18 5.74 11.25
N VAL A 449 -19.45 4.94 12.27
CA VAL A 449 -19.49 3.47 12.18
C VAL A 449 -20.92 2.96 12.05
N LEU A 450 -21.87 3.55 12.78
CA LEU A 450 -23.30 3.21 12.69
C LEU A 450 -23.85 3.41 11.28
N SER A 451 -23.50 4.52 10.63
CA SER A 451 -23.94 4.81 9.26
C SER A 451 -23.56 3.67 8.27
N PRO A 452 -22.29 3.30 8.09
CA PRO A 452 -21.91 2.21 7.19
C PRO A 452 -22.35 0.82 7.66
N LEU A 453 -22.68 0.61 8.94
CA LEU A 453 -23.25 -0.66 9.41
C LEU A 453 -24.58 -0.99 8.72
N SER A 454 -25.34 0.02 8.27
CA SER A 454 -26.57 -0.20 7.48
C SER A 454 -26.35 -1.01 6.19
N GLN A 455 -25.14 -1.02 5.64
CA GLN A 455 -24.79 -1.82 4.45
C GLN A 455 -24.89 -3.33 4.73
N TRP A 456 -24.89 -3.75 6.00
CA TRP A 456 -25.02 -5.15 6.36
C TRP A 456 -26.39 -5.76 5.99
N ILE A 457 -27.37 -4.93 5.62
CA ILE A 457 -28.63 -5.40 5.03
C ILE A 457 -28.39 -6.23 3.76
N GLY A 458 -27.30 -5.99 3.04
CA GLY A 458 -26.89 -6.80 1.89
C GLY A 458 -26.35 -8.19 2.23
N LEU A 459 -26.15 -8.50 3.52
CA LEU A 459 -25.54 -9.76 4.00
C LEU A 459 -26.58 -10.77 4.53
N ILE A 460 -27.84 -10.37 4.63
CA ILE A 460 -28.94 -11.16 5.18
C ILE A 460 -29.99 -11.46 4.11
N ASP A 461 -30.75 -12.54 4.31
CA ASP A 461 -31.76 -12.98 3.35
C ASP A 461 -33.16 -12.35 3.60
N GLU A 462 -33.46 -11.94 4.84
CA GLU A 462 -34.75 -11.35 5.22
C GLU A 462 -34.56 -10.22 6.25
N ILE A 463 -35.38 -9.17 6.17
CA ILE A 463 -35.42 -8.09 7.16
C ILE A 463 -36.42 -8.45 8.25
N ASP A 464 -35.97 -8.84 9.43
CA ASP A 464 -36.83 -9.01 10.61
C ASP A 464 -37.06 -7.66 11.35
N ASP A 465 -37.83 -7.68 12.44
CA ASP A 465 -38.17 -6.46 13.20
C ASP A 465 -36.95 -5.87 13.92
N GLU A 466 -35.99 -6.72 14.28
CA GLU A 466 -34.77 -6.34 14.98
C GLU A 466 -33.81 -5.61 14.02
N VAL A 467 -33.58 -6.19 12.84
CA VAL A 467 -32.83 -5.58 11.75
C VAL A 467 -33.46 -4.25 11.34
N LEU A 468 -34.79 -4.21 11.19
CA LEU A 468 -35.49 -2.98 10.84
C LEU A 468 -35.22 -1.86 11.86
N ALA A 469 -35.24 -2.17 13.16
CA ALA A 469 -34.92 -1.22 14.21
C ALA A 469 -33.47 -0.73 14.11
N TRP A 470 -32.50 -1.62 13.90
CA TRP A 470 -31.09 -1.26 13.76
C TRP A 470 -30.81 -0.38 12.56
N ILE A 471 -31.44 -0.69 11.42
CA ILE A 471 -31.27 0.05 10.18
C ILE A 471 -31.84 1.46 10.30
N LYS A 472 -33.04 1.61 10.88
CA LYS A 472 -33.64 2.94 11.12
C LYS A 472 -32.71 3.83 11.95
N VAL A 473 -32.07 3.29 12.97
CA VAL A 473 -31.08 4.02 13.76
C VAL A 473 -29.83 4.36 12.93
N SER A 474 -29.31 3.40 12.19
CA SER A 474 -28.08 3.56 11.40
C SER A 474 -28.22 4.59 10.27
N ILE A 475 -29.36 4.59 9.57
CA ILE A 475 -29.66 5.47 8.45
C ILE A 475 -29.82 6.94 8.88
N ASN A 476 -30.24 7.21 10.12
CA ASN A 476 -30.34 8.57 10.69
C ASN A 476 -28.99 9.31 10.84
N TYR A 477 -27.88 8.63 10.53
CA TYR A 477 -26.53 9.20 10.57
C TYR A 477 -25.90 9.34 9.19
N LEU A 478 -26.61 9.02 8.10
CA LEU A 478 -26.10 9.17 6.73
C LEU A 478 -25.69 10.63 6.45
N ASP A 479 -26.55 11.59 6.72
CA ASP A 479 -26.34 13.03 6.44
C ASP A 479 -25.26 13.70 7.32
N LYS A 480 -24.78 13.01 8.36
CA LYS A 480 -23.87 13.57 9.39
C LYS A 480 -22.39 13.22 9.17
N VAL A 481 -22.06 12.38 8.18
CA VAL A 481 -20.72 11.79 8.02
C VAL A 481 -20.24 11.87 6.57
N PRO A 482 -19.04 12.40 6.28
CA PRO A 482 -18.50 12.42 4.91
C PRO A 482 -18.48 11.03 4.25
N GLY A 483 -18.81 10.95 2.95
CA GLY A 483 -18.81 9.68 2.19
C GLY A 483 -20.13 8.89 2.23
N TYR A 484 -21.19 9.47 2.80
CA TYR A 484 -22.51 8.85 2.95
C TYR A 484 -23.19 8.41 1.65
N ALA A 485 -22.95 9.09 0.53
CA ALA A 485 -23.60 8.77 -0.74
C ALA A 485 -23.28 7.35 -1.22
N PHE A 486 -22.06 6.87 -0.96
CA PHE A 486 -21.69 5.49 -1.27
C PHE A 486 -22.43 4.48 -0.38
N THR A 487 -22.55 4.78 0.92
CA THR A 487 -23.28 3.94 1.88
C THR A 487 -24.75 3.82 1.49
N LEU A 488 -25.40 4.95 1.22
CA LEU A 488 -26.80 4.98 0.80
C LEU A 488 -27.02 4.22 -0.51
N SER A 489 -26.11 4.37 -1.49
CA SER A 489 -26.15 3.58 -2.73
C SER A 489 -26.17 2.08 -2.45
N LYS A 490 -25.27 1.60 -1.58
CA LYS A 490 -25.19 0.17 -1.24
C LYS A 490 -26.42 -0.32 -0.49
N VAL A 491 -27.02 0.51 0.37
CA VAL A 491 -28.29 0.18 1.02
C VAL A 491 -29.42 0.06 0.00
N ILE A 492 -29.57 1.02 -0.93
CA ILE A 492 -30.61 1.00 -1.97
C ILE A 492 -30.44 -0.20 -2.90
N GLU A 493 -29.21 -0.51 -3.32
CA GLU A 493 -28.89 -1.71 -4.10
C GLU A 493 -29.33 -2.99 -3.37
N ALA A 494 -29.07 -3.08 -2.06
CA ALA A 494 -29.46 -4.23 -1.25
C ALA A 494 -30.99 -4.32 -1.06
N LEU A 495 -31.69 -3.18 -0.93
CA LEU A 495 -33.15 -3.14 -0.81
C LEU A 495 -33.86 -3.71 -2.05
N GLN A 496 -33.23 -3.67 -3.24
CA GLN A 496 -33.75 -4.33 -4.45
C GLN A 496 -33.90 -5.84 -4.28
N LYS A 497 -33.03 -6.48 -3.48
CA LYS A 497 -33.13 -7.92 -3.21
C LYS A 497 -34.26 -8.20 -2.20
N HIS A 498 -34.44 -7.30 -1.23
CA HIS A 498 -35.40 -7.46 -0.13
C HIS A 498 -36.83 -7.09 -0.48
N ILE A 499 -37.06 -6.21 -1.46
CA ILE A 499 -38.42 -5.74 -1.81
C ILE A 499 -39.34 -6.89 -2.26
N LEU A 500 -38.77 -7.97 -2.80
CA LEU A 500 -39.52 -9.15 -3.22
C LEU A 500 -39.96 -10.04 -2.04
N ILE A 501 -39.28 -9.91 -0.89
CA ILE A 501 -39.42 -10.78 0.29
C ILE A 501 -40.17 -10.05 1.42
N THR A 502 -39.74 -8.82 1.78
CA THR A 502 -40.28 -8.03 2.90
C THR A 502 -40.67 -6.61 2.47
N PRO A 503 -41.64 -6.45 1.55
CA PRO A 503 -41.95 -5.17 0.91
C PRO A 503 -42.33 -4.04 1.89
N GLU A 504 -43.15 -4.33 2.90
CA GLU A 504 -43.57 -3.32 3.89
C GLU A 504 -42.37 -2.74 4.66
N LYS A 505 -41.46 -3.60 5.10
CA LYS A 505 -40.26 -3.21 5.86
C LYS A 505 -39.28 -2.42 5.01
N VAL A 506 -39.13 -2.78 3.73
CA VAL A 506 -38.36 -1.98 2.78
C VAL A 506 -38.93 -0.56 2.69
N GLY A 507 -40.26 -0.42 2.61
CA GLY A 507 -40.87 0.91 2.57
C GLY A 507 -40.72 1.71 3.86
N GLU A 508 -40.71 1.05 5.02
CA GLU A 508 -40.37 1.67 6.30
C GLU A 508 -38.92 2.18 6.35
N ILE A 509 -37.98 1.45 5.72
CA ILE A 509 -36.59 1.89 5.59
C ILE A 509 -36.49 3.14 4.71
N TYR A 510 -37.15 3.16 3.55
CA TYR A 510 -37.21 4.37 2.70
C TYR A 510 -37.79 5.57 3.45
N SER A 511 -38.76 5.34 4.34
CA SER A 511 -39.35 6.39 5.16
C SER A 511 -38.40 6.94 6.23
N ALA A 512 -37.35 6.19 6.60
CA ALA A 512 -36.34 6.60 7.56
C ALA A 512 -35.14 7.33 6.92
N ILE A 513 -34.98 7.30 5.59
CA ILE A 513 -33.90 8.02 4.90
C ILE A 513 -34.03 9.53 5.16
N PRO A 514 -32.96 10.23 5.60
CA PRO A 514 -33.02 11.66 5.88
C PRO A 514 -33.48 12.47 4.66
N GLU A 515 -34.32 13.49 4.86
CA GLU A 515 -34.88 14.28 3.75
C GLU A 515 -33.81 14.97 2.90
N SER A 516 -32.66 15.34 3.50
CA SER A 516 -31.50 15.92 2.81
C SER A 516 -30.94 15.01 1.72
N GLU A 517 -31.13 13.70 1.84
CA GLU A 517 -30.56 12.70 0.95
C GLU A 517 -31.44 12.39 -0.26
N LEU A 518 -32.74 12.67 -0.18
CA LEU A 518 -33.72 12.28 -1.20
C LEU A 518 -33.46 12.96 -2.55
N TRP A 519 -32.90 14.17 -2.55
CA TRP A 519 -32.49 14.85 -3.77
C TRP A 519 -31.31 14.14 -4.46
N SER A 520 -30.36 13.61 -3.69
CA SER A 520 -29.19 12.90 -4.27
C SER A 520 -29.61 11.61 -4.99
N ILE A 521 -30.58 10.89 -4.43
CA ILE A 521 -31.14 9.66 -4.98
C ILE A 521 -31.71 9.89 -6.39
N GLU A 522 -32.37 11.02 -6.64
CA GLU A 522 -32.89 11.34 -7.97
C GLU A 522 -31.80 11.38 -9.06
N GLN A 523 -30.58 11.74 -8.68
CA GLN A 523 -29.44 11.81 -9.61
C GLN A 523 -28.71 10.49 -9.74
N THR A 524 -28.72 9.64 -8.70
CA THR A 524 -27.84 8.47 -8.61
C THR A 524 -28.54 7.12 -8.62
N GLN A 525 -29.73 6.98 -8.05
CA GLN A 525 -30.47 5.70 -7.95
C GLN A 525 -31.96 5.84 -8.31
N LYS A 526 -32.28 6.75 -9.24
CA LYS A 526 -33.66 6.98 -9.68
C LYS A 526 -34.36 5.68 -10.11
N ASN A 527 -33.69 4.86 -10.91
CA ASN A 527 -34.29 3.68 -11.52
C ASN A 527 -34.62 2.61 -10.46
N GLU A 528 -33.70 2.39 -9.52
CA GLU A 528 -33.84 1.45 -8.41
C GLU A 528 -35.02 1.84 -7.51
N VAL A 529 -35.20 3.13 -7.25
CA VAL A 529 -36.31 3.62 -6.41
C VAL A 529 -37.64 3.57 -7.16
N GLU A 530 -37.68 3.93 -8.45
CA GLU A 530 -38.88 3.73 -9.28
C GLU A 530 -39.31 2.27 -9.29
N GLU A 531 -38.37 1.34 -9.48
CA GLU A 531 -38.64 -0.10 -9.47
C GLU A 531 -39.16 -0.58 -8.12
N THR A 532 -38.55 -0.13 -7.02
CA THR A 532 -39.04 -0.41 -5.66
C THR A 532 -40.52 0.00 -5.52
N VAL A 533 -40.86 1.21 -5.94
CA VAL A 533 -42.23 1.74 -5.82
C VAL A 533 -43.21 0.97 -6.70
N ARG A 534 -42.83 0.57 -7.92
CA ARG A 534 -43.63 -0.32 -8.79
C ARG A 534 -43.93 -1.63 -8.08
N ILE A 535 -42.90 -2.30 -7.56
CA ILE A 535 -43.05 -3.58 -6.86
C ILE A 535 -43.95 -3.44 -5.63
N LEU A 536 -43.86 -2.34 -4.87
CA LEU A 536 -44.76 -2.09 -3.75
C LEU A 536 -46.23 -2.04 -4.16
N TYR A 537 -46.56 -1.34 -5.26
CA TYR A 537 -47.93 -1.35 -5.80
C TYR A 537 -48.36 -2.75 -6.25
N GLU A 538 -47.50 -3.47 -6.98
CA GLU A 538 -47.79 -4.82 -7.47
C GLU A 538 -48.01 -5.83 -6.35
N LYS A 539 -47.33 -5.66 -5.22
CA LYS A 539 -47.50 -6.47 -4.00
C LYS A 539 -48.67 -6.02 -3.13
N GLY A 540 -49.43 -5.01 -3.53
CA GLY A 540 -50.59 -4.48 -2.79
C GLY A 540 -50.23 -3.59 -1.60
N CYS A 541 -48.96 -3.20 -1.44
CA CYS A 541 -48.46 -2.31 -0.40
C CYS A 541 -48.72 -0.82 -0.74
N ASN A 542 -49.94 -0.50 -1.19
CA ASN A 542 -50.26 0.78 -1.82
C ASN A 542 -50.08 1.98 -0.88
N ALA A 543 -50.46 1.85 0.40
CA ALA A 543 -50.29 2.92 1.38
C ALA A 543 -48.81 3.29 1.58
N THR A 544 -47.94 2.27 1.59
CA THR A 544 -46.49 2.43 1.71
C THR A 544 -45.90 3.07 0.46
N ALA A 545 -46.30 2.62 -0.73
CA ALA A 545 -45.87 3.20 -2.00
C ALA A 545 -46.27 4.69 -2.12
N GLU A 546 -47.50 5.02 -1.74
CA GLU A 546 -48.01 6.38 -1.73
C GLU A 546 -47.24 7.27 -0.74
N ALA A 547 -46.94 6.77 0.46
CA ALA A 547 -46.16 7.50 1.45
C ALA A 547 -44.74 7.83 0.96
N ILE A 548 -44.07 6.91 0.26
CA ILE A 548 -42.76 7.15 -0.35
C ILE A 548 -42.88 8.22 -1.43
N CYS A 549 -43.82 8.09 -2.36
CA CYS A 549 -44.04 9.09 -3.42
C CYS A 549 -44.29 10.50 -2.86
N GLU A 550 -45.09 10.61 -1.80
CA GLU A 550 -45.37 11.89 -1.15
C GLU A 550 -44.16 12.48 -0.42
N ARG A 551 -43.35 11.63 0.22
CA ARG A 551 -42.11 12.05 0.89
C ARG A 551 -41.11 12.63 -0.11
N PHE A 552 -40.85 11.93 -1.22
CA PHE A 552 -39.96 12.42 -2.28
C PHE A 552 -40.48 13.72 -2.90
N ALA A 553 -41.79 13.81 -3.16
CA ALA A 553 -42.39 15.02 -3.70
C ALA A 553 -42.27 16.23 -2.73
N LYS A 554 -42.45 16.02 -1.42
CA LYS A 554 -42.26 17.06 -0.39
C LYS A 554 -40.80 17.54 -0.32
N ALA A 555 -39.84 16.65 -0.57
CA ALA A 555 -38.42 16.98 -0.65
C ALA A 555 -38.00 17.59 -2.01
N GLY A 556 -38.94 17.77 -2.95
CA GLY A 556 -38.69 18.39 -4.26
C GLY A 556 -38.24 17.41 -5.35
N ALA A 557 -38.13 16.11 -5.06
CA ALA A 557 -37.79 15.07 -6.04
C ALA A 557 -39.07 14.52 -6.69
N LEU A 558 -39.32 14.90 -7.95
CA LEU A 558 -40.61 14.62 -8.62
C LEU A 558 -40.58 13.40 -9.55
N PHE A 559 -39.46 12.68 -9.63
CA PHE A 559 -39.29 11.57 -10.56
C PHE A 559 -40.28 10.41 -10.35
N LEU A 560 -40.77 10.18 -9.13
CA LEU A 560 -41.76 9.13 -8.82
C LEU A 560 -43.19 9.44 -9.29
N ARG A 561 -43.45 10.65 -9.82
CA ARG A 561 -44.78 11.06 -10.24
C ARG A 561 -45.35 10.18 -11.35
N SER A 562 -44.54 9.83 -12.35
CA SER A 562 -44.96 8.96 -13.45
C SER A 562 -45.40 7.59 -12.94
N VAL A 563 -44.59 6.96 -12.09
CA VAL A 563 -44.90 5.66 -11.47
C VAL A 563 -46.19 5.74 -10.67
N ARG A 564 -46.37 6.78 -9.84
CA ARG A 564 -47.61 7.00 -9.08
C ARG A 564 -48.85 7.11 -9.98
N GLU A 565 -48.74 7.80 -11.11
CA GLU A 565 -49.85 8.00 -12.06
C GLU A 565 -50.22 6.71 -12.81
N GLU A 566 -49.28 5.79 -13.04
CA GLU A 566 -49.53 4.49 -13.67
C GLU A 566 -50.50 3.62 -12.85
N TYR A 567 -50.34 3.60 -11.52
CA TYR A 567 -51.13 2.75 -10.62
C TYR A 567 -52.34 3.47 -9.98
N LYS A 568 -52.54 4.77 -10.28
CA LYS A 568 -53.74 5.54 -9.89
C LYS A 568 -54.87 5.48 -10.92
N LYS A 569 -54.64 4.89 -12.11
CA LYS A 569 -55.70 4.71 -13.10
C LYS A 569 -56.62 3.54 -12.70
N PRO A 570 -57.95 3.72 -12.80
CA PRO A 570 -58.95 2.79 -12.26
C PRO A 570 -58.95 1.41 -12.94
#